data_AF-A0A965DC63-F1
#
_entry.id   AF-A0A965DC63-F1
#
_cell.length_a   1.000
_cell.length_b   1.000
_cell.length_c   1.000
_cell.angle_alpha   90.00
_cell.angle_beta   90.00
_cell.angle_gamma   90.00
#
_symmetry.space_group_name_H-M   'P 1'
#
loop_
_entity.id
_entity.type
_entity.pdbx_description
1 polymer ?
#
loop_
_entity_poly.entity_id
_entity_poly.type
_entity_poly.pdbx_seq_one_letter_code
_entity_poly.pdbx_strand_id
1 'polypeptide(L)'
;FSWEEVECLGSCSNAPMVQIGKDYYEDLSAERFAEILDELAAGKVPTPGPQNGRYAAEPLSGLTSLKDHDSGKTKYNASVQLASDIGDTVKRIDGTEVPLLTPWIEKGARVGTPPKAPAERAAPKPAHAAKPKAKKAETTAPKAKAAAKPAKTDADAPQAGKKPRTMKAPRKAGADDLKMIKGVGPKLEKLLNTLGFFHFDQISKWSDDELAWVDQNLEGFKGRASRDEWVAQAKILASGEMIEFSSRVKKGDVY
;
A
#
# COMPACT_ATOMS: atom_id res chain seq x y z
N PHE A 1 -14.29 14.68 -7.04
CA PHE A 1 -13.10 14.09 -6.42
C PHE A 1 -11.94 14.16 -7.40
N SER A 2 -10.73 14.40 -6.93
CA SER A 2 -9.48 14.10 -7.64
C SER A 2 -8.81 12.94 -6.92
N TRP A 3 -8.04 12.13 -7.65
CA TRP A 3 -7.27 11.04 -7.07
C TRP A 3 -5.89 11.03 -7.72
N GLU A 4 -4.90 10.64 -6.92
CA GLU A 4 -3.53 10.44 -7.37
C GLU A 4 -2.96 9.24 -6.62
N GLU A 5 -2.03 8.55 -7.27
CA GLU A 5 -1.24 7.51 -6.61
C GLU A 5 -0.01 8.18 -6.02
N VAL A 6 0.24 7.90 -4.75
CA VAL A 6 1.40 8.41 -4.02
C VAL A 6 2.26 7.27 -3.52
N GLU A 7 3.51 7.58 -3.23
CA GLU A 7 4.41 6.67 -2.54
C GLU A 7 3.97 6.42 -1.09
N CYS A 8 4.76 5.64 -0.36
CA CYS A 8 4.48 5.29 1.03
C CYS A 8 4.17 6.51 1.93
N LEU A 9 3.01 6.47 2.60
CA LEU A 9 2.55 7.46 3.58
C LEU A 9 2.82 7.06 5.04
N GLY A 10 3.58 5.98 5.28
CA GLY A 10 4.00 5.57 6.62
C GLY A 10 2.98 4.80 7.46
N SER A 11 1.86 4.35 6.88
CA SER A 11 0.86 3.49 7.55
C SER A 11 0.98 2.02 7.09
N CYS A 12 2.19 1.49 7.15
CA CYS A 12 2.50 0.16 6.58
C CYS A 12 1.82 -0.99 7.34
N SER A 13 1.61 -0.86 8.65
CA SER A 13 0.98 -1.89 9.49
C SER A 13 -0.53 -2.03 9.25
N ASN A 14 -1.14 -0.98 8.71
CA ASN A 14 -2.58 -0.87 8.51
C ASN A 14 -2.90 -0.77 7.00
N ALA A 15 -2.03 -1.29 6.15
CA ALA A 15 -2.29 -1.38 4.72
C ALA A 15 -3.46 -2.36 4.43
N PRO A 16 -4.22 -2.16 3.34
CA PRO A 16 -4.16 -1.03 2.41
C PRO A 16 -4.84 0.22 2.97
N MET A 17 -4.35 1.40 2.56
CA MET A 17 -4.81 2.69 3.09
C MET A 17 -4.92 3.76 2.02
N VAL A 18 -5.70 4.80 2.29
CA VAL A 18 -5.74 6.04 1.52
C VAL A 18 -5.70 7.24 2.47
N GLN A 19 -5.16 8.35 1.98
CA GLN A 19 -5.27 9.65 2.65
C GLN A 19 -6.31 10.49 1.92
N ILE A 20 -7.27 11.03 2.67
CA ILE A 20 -8.28 11.95 2.15
C ILE A 20 -8.19 13.24 2.96
N GLY A 21 -7.72 14.32 2.32
CA GLY A 21 -7.34 15.54 3.02
C GLY A 21 -6.13 15.26 3.93
N LYS A 22 -6.32 15.39 5.24
CA LYS A 22 -5.29 15.08 6.25
C LYS A 22 -5.53 13.75 6.99
N ASP A 23 -6.66 13.11 6.73
CA ASP A 23 -7.11 11.95 7.48
C ASP A 23 -6.71 10.65 6.77
N TYR A 24 -6.23 9.68 7.56
CA TYR A 24 -5.89 8.34 7.08
C TYR A 24 -7.11 7.43 7.23
N TYR A 25 -7.40 6.68 6.19
CA TYR A 25 -8.39 5.61 6.18
C TYR A 25 -7.66 4.32 5.85
N GLU A 26 -7.68 3.37 6.79
CA GLU A 26 -6.74 2.26 6.82
C GLU A 26 -7.47 0.91 6.88
N ASP A 27 -6.74 -0.18 6.67
CA ASP A 27 -7.27 -1.55 6.66
C ASP A 27 -8.47 -1.71 5.70
N LEU A 28 -8.39 -1.09 4.52
CA LEU A 28 -9.52 -0.97 3.60
C LEU A 28 -9.81 -2.26 2.81
N SER A 29 -11.10 -2.58 2.63
CA SER A 29 -11.56 -3.41 1.53
C SER A 29 -12.04 -2.53 0.38
N ALA A 30 -12.18 -3.10 -0.82
CA ALA A 30 -12.72 -2.36 -1.96
C ALA A 30 -14.16 -1.89 -1.71
N GLU A 31 -14.97 -2.72 -1.06
CA GLU A 31 -16.34 -2.39 -0.69
C GLU A 31 -16.37 -1.24 0.31
N ARG A 32 -15.57 -1.33 1.39
CA ARG A 32 -15.55 -0.27 2.40
C ARG A 32 -15.01 1.05 1.85
N PHE A 33 -14.03 0.99 0.95
CA PHE A 33 -13.54 2.20 0.28
C PHE A 33 -14.63 2.85 -0.59
N ALA A 34 -15.42 2.06 -1.33
CA ALA A 34 -16.54 2.58 -2.10
C ALA A 34 -17.60 3.25 -1.20
N GLU A 35 -17.94 2.62 -0.07
CA GLU A 35 -18.86 3.21 0.92
C GLU A 35 -18.35 4.55 1.48
N ILE A 36 -17.05 4.66 1.76
CA ILE A 36 -16.42 5.91 2.21
C ILE A 36 -16.58 7.01 1.17
N LEU A 37 -16.39 6.69 -0.12
CA LEU A 37 -16.59 7.66 -1.20
C LEU A 37 -18.05 8.11 -1.32
N ASP A 38 -19.00 7.20 -1.15
CA ASP A 38 -20.44 7.52 -1.15
C ASP A 38 -20.82 8.38 0.07
N GLU A 39 -20.30 8.07 1.26
CA GLU A 39 -20.48 8.86 2.46
C GLU A 39 -19.95 10.30 2.27
N LEU A 40 -18.74 10.44 1.71
CA LEU A 40 -18.14 11.74 1.40
C LEU A 40 -18.94 12.50 0.32
N ALA A 41 -19.43 11.80 -0.70
CA ALA A 41 -20.28 12.40 -1.74
C ALA A 41 -21.61 12.91 -1.17
N ALA A 42 -22.15 12.23 -0.16
CA ALA A 42 -23.33 12.64 0.59
C ALA A 42 -23.06 13.76 1.61
N GLY A 43 -21.81 14.26 1.70
CA GLY A 43 -21.42 15.30 2.65
C GLY A 43 -21.25 14.81 4.08
N LYS A 44 -21.18 13.50 4.29
CA LYS A 44 -20.84 12.90 5.59
C LYS A 44 -19.32 12.90 5.75
N VAL A 45 -18.88 12.81 7.00
CA VAL A 45 -17.46 12.64 7.34
C VAL A 45 -17.28 11.26 7.95
N PRO A 46 -16.72 10.29 7.19
CA PRO A 46 -16.40 8.97 7.71
C PRO A 46 -15.32 9.06 8.80
N THR A 47 -15.38 8.17 9.78
CA THR A 47 -14.40 8.16 10.89
C THR A 47 -13.02 7.72 10.37
N PRO A 48 -11.96 8.53 10.57
CA PRO A 48 -10.60 8.16 10.19
C PRO A 48 -10.03 6.99 11.02
N GLY A 49 -9.06 6.28 10.45
CA GLY A 49 -8.34 5.15 11.05
C GLY A 49 -8.69 3.79 10.44
N PRO A 50 -8.37 2.69 11.14
CA PRO A 50 -8.65 1.33 10.70
C PRO A 50 -10.13 1.06 10.49
N GLN A 51 -10.49 0.44 9.36
CA GLN A 51 -11.89 0.13 9.03
C GLN A 51 -12.31 -1.31 9.32
N ASN A 52 -11.41 -2.13 9.90
CA ASN A 52 -11.64 -3.55 10.19
C ASN A 52 -11.98 -3.86 11.66
N GLY A 53 -12.22 -2.82 12.48
CA GLY A 53 -12.56 -2.95 13.90
C GLY A 53 -11.36 -2.94 14.87
N ARG A 54 -10.13 -2.88 14.37
CA ARG A 54 -8.98 -2.44 15.18
C ARG A 54 -9.14 -0.99 15.58
N TYR A 55 -8.44 -0.61 16.65
CA TYR A 55 -8.49 0.71 17.22
C TYR A 55 -7.38 1.63 16.68
N ALA A 56 -6.19 1.08 16.51
CA ALA A 56 -5.04 1.74 15.91
C ALA A 56 -4.21 0.69 15.15
N ALA A 57 -2.99 0.40 15.60
CA ALA A 57 -2.08 -0.54 14.95
C ALA A 57 -2.01 -1.91 15.65
N GLU A 58 -2.90 -2.20 16.61
CA GLU A 58 -2.84 -3.47 17.35
C GLU A 58 -3.18 -4.69 16.46
N PRO A 59 -2.69 -5.90 16.78
CA PRO A 59 -3.07 -7.10 16.04
C PRO A 59 -4.60 -7.33 16.08
N LEU A 60 -5.20 -7.75 14.96
CA LEU A 60 -6.66 -8.02 14.89
C LEU A 60 -7.09 -9.09 15.89
N SER A 61 -6.19 -10.04 16.17
CA SER A 61 -6.39 -11.12 17.13
C SER A 61 -6.35 -10.67 18.60
N GLY A 62 -6.14 -9.39 18.86
CA GLY A 62 -5.98 -8.83 20.21
C GLY A 62 -4.52 -8.55 20.59
N LEU A 63 -4.34 -7.87 21.72
CA LEU A 63 -3.03 -7.42 22.22
C LEU A 63 -2.11 -8.60 22.52
N THR A 64 -0.92 -8.59 21.91
CA THR A 64 0.16 -9.55 22.19
C THR A 64 1.20 -8.97 23.15
N SER A 65 1.29 -7.64 23.24
CA SER A 65 2.21 -6.87 24.08
C SER A 65 1.47 -5.78 24.85
N LEU A 66 2.13 -5.19 25.86
CA LEU A 66 1.57 -4.10 26.70
C LEU A 66 0.22 -4.42 27.35
N LYS A 67 -0.03 -5.70 27.66
CA LYS A 67 -1.31 -6.17 28.20
C LYS A 67 -1.66 -5.55 29.56
N ASP A 68 -0.65 -5.27 30.38
CA ASP A 68 -0.83 -4.72 31.74
C ASP A 68 -1.25 -3.23 31.73
N HIS A 69 -1.21 -2.58 30.55
CA HIS A 69 -1.57 -1.19 30.37
C HIS A 69 -2.79 -1.01 29.46
N ASP A 70 -3.57 -2.07 29.24
CA ASP A 70 -4.82 -1.98 28.52
C ASP A 70 -5.86 -1.22 29.37
N SER A 71 -6.02 0.08 29.08
CA SER A 71 -7.05 0.92 29.68
C SER A 71 -8.43 0.71 29.07
N GLY A 72 -8.59 -0.29 28.20
CA GLY A 72 -9.75 -0.49 27.36
C GLY A 72 -9.77 0.46 26.17
N LYS A 73 -10.77 0.27 25.31
CA LYS A 73 -10.99 1.09 24.11
C LYS A 73 -12.00 2.20 24.43
N THR A 74 -11.55 3.46 24.39
CA THR A 74 -12.48 4.59 24.22
C THR A 74 -13.10 4.53 22.81
N LYS A 75 -14.11 5.34 22.53
CA LYS A 75 -14.78 5.32 21.22
C LYS A 75 -13.82 5.56 20.05
N TYR A 76 -12.87 6.49 20.24
CA TYR A 76 -11.85 6.87 19.27
C TYR A 76 -10.48 6.95 19.94
N ASN A 77 -9.42 6.76 19.16
CA ASN A 77 -8.06 7.09 19.58
C ASN A 77 -7.92 8.59 19.84
N ALA A 78 -6.89 8.99 20.59
CA ALA A 78 -6.77 10.37 21.07
C ALA A 78 -6.74 11.40 19.94
N SER A 79 -6.12 11.10 18.79
CA SER A 79 -6.07 12.03 17.65
C SER A 79 -7.43 12.14 16.94
N VAL A 80 -8.12 11.02 16.71
CA VAL A 80 -9.45 11.00 16.08
C VAL A 80 -10.50 11.61 17.01
N GLN A 81 -10.42 11.35 18.31
CA GLN A 81 -11.30 11.98 19.31
C GLN A 81 -11.13 13.49 19.27
N LEU A 82 -9.90 13.98 19.34
CA LEU A 82 -9.62 15.42 19.28
C LEU A 82 -10.14 16.04 17.98
N ALA A 83 -9.83 15.43 16.83
CA ALA A 83 -10.29 15.91 15.52
C ALA A 83 -11.82 15.94 15.41
N SER A 84 -12.51 14.92 15.94
CA SER A 84 -13.97 14.88 16.01
C SER A 84 -14.53 15.99 16.90
N ASP A 85 -13.94 16.21 18.08
CA ASP A 85 -14.45 17.17 19.07
C ASP A 85 -14.37 18.62 18.56
N ILE A 86 -13.31 18.95 17.82
CA ILE A 86 -13.11 20.29 17.25
C ILE A 86 -13.65 20.43 15.82
N GLY A 87 -14.22 19.37 15.24
CA GLY A 87 -14.77 19.36 13.87
C GLY A 87 -13.71 19.59 12.78
N ASP A 88 -12.46 19.21 13.05
CA ASP A 88 -11.29 19.41 12.18
C ASP A 88 -10.88 18.06 11.55
N THR A 89 -11.83 17.32 11.00
CA THR A 89 -11.61 16.07 10.24
C THR A 89 -11.44 16.42 8.75
N VAL A 90 -12.08 15.72 7.80
CA VAL A 90 -12.14 16.09 6.37
C VAL A 90 -12.97 17.38 6.16
N LYS A 91 -12.73 18.40 6.96
CA LYS A 91 -13.07 19.78 6.65
C LYS A 91 -12.19 20.18 5.48
N ARG A 92 -12.82 20.73 4.43
CA ARG A 92 -12.07 21.29 3.30
C ARG A 92 -11.15 22.35 3.87
N ILE A 93 -9.91 22.41 3.39
CA ILE A 93 -9.02 23.53 3.67
C ILE A 93 -9.72 24.80 3.13
N ASP A 94 -10.53 25.43 3.97
CA ASP A 94 -11.44 26.53 3.66
C ASP A 94 -11.09 27.79 4.45
N GLY A 95 -10.04 27.72 5.28
CA GLY A 95 -9.51 28.82 6.06
C GLY A 95 -10.18 28.98 7.41
N THR A 96 -10.99 28.01 7.85
CA THR A 96 -11.63 27.98 9.18
C THR A 96 -11.07 26.88 10.08
N GLU A 97 -9.87 26.37 9.78
CA GLU A 97 -9.13 25.42 10.59
C GLU A 97 -8.55 26.09 11.85
N VAL A 98 -8.14 25.27 12.83
CA VAL A 98 -7.44 25.78 14.02
C VAL A 98 -6.13 26.46 13.58
N PRO A 99 -5.89 27.73 13.97
CA PRO A 99 -4.66 28.41 13.63
C PRO A 99 -3.43 27.64 14.11
N LEU A 100 -2.39 27.55 13.28
CA LEU A 100 -1.11 26.99 13.70
C LEU A 100 -0.50 27.88 14.80
N LEU A 101 -0.47 27.38 16.04
CA LEU A 101 0.01 28.11 17.23
C LEU A 101 1.52 27.94 17.47
N THR A 102 2.29 27.64 16.44
CA THR A 102 3.69 27.29 16.63
C THR A 102 4.53 28.52 17.01
N PRO A 103 5.48 28.39 17.95
CA PRO A 103 6.21 29.53 18.51
C PRO A 103 7.12 30.26 17.52
N TRP A 104 7.39 29.66 16.36
CA TRP A 104 8.14 30.27 15.25
C TRP A 104 7.26 31.06 14.26
N ILE A 105 5.93 31.01 14.40
CA ILE A 105 5.02 31.89 13.70
C ILE A 105 4.90 33.15 14.56
N GLU A 106 5.39 34.28 14.05
CA GLU A 106 5.36 35.56 14.77
C GLU A 106 3.94 35.87 15.27
N LYS A 107 3.82 36.29 16.54
CA LYS A 107 2.57 36.77 17.14
C LYS A 107 2.04 37.97 16.34
N GLY A 108 1.16 37.69 15.37
CA GLY A 108 0.59 38.73 14.51
C GLY A 108 0.57 38.38 13.01
N ALA A 109 1.27 37.33 12.58
CA ALA A 109 1.15 36.80 11.22
C ALA A 109 -0.22 36.11 11.05
N ARG A 110 -1.27 36.90 10.82
CA ARG A 110 -2.59 36.42 10.40
C ARG A 110 -2.43 35.69 9.07
N VAL A 111 -2.49 34.36 9.10
CA VAL A 111 -2.91 33.61 7.91
C VAL A 111 -4.37 33.99 7.68
N GLY A 112 -4.62 34.74 6.61
CA GLY A 112 -5.92 34.97 5.97
C GLY A 112 -7.04 35.47 6.87
N THR A 113 -7.45 36.73 6.70
CA THR A 113 -8.85 37.07 6.98
C THR A 113 -9.73 36.12 6.15
N PRO A 114 -10.73 35.43 6.73
CA PRO A 114 -11.59 34.55 5.96
C PRO A 114 -12.26 35.41 4.86
N PRO A 115 -12.30 34.95 3.59
CA PRO A 115 -13.14 35.62 2.62
C PRO A 115 -14.56 35.59 3.16
N LYS A 116 -15.20 36.76 3.23
CA LYS A 116 -16.63 36.86 3.46
C LYS A 116 -17.34 35.84 2.55
N ALA A 117 -18.12 34.95 3.16
CA ALA A 117 -18.87 33.90 2.47
C ALA A 117 -19.42 34.42 1.14
N PRO A 118 -19.15 33.77 -0.01
CA PRO A 118 -19.89 34.06 -1.22
C PRO A 118 -21.34 33.71 -0.93
N ALA A 119 -22.21 34.69 -1.10
CA ALA A 119 -23.66 34.51 -1.06
C ALA A 119 -24.05 33.27 -1.87
N GLU A 120 -24.92 32.48 -1.25
CA GLU A 120 -25.71 31.39 -1.81
C GLU A 120 -25.90 31.51 -3.33
N ARG A 121 -25.11 30.74 -4.09
CA ARG A 121 -25.29 30.60 -5.53
C ARG A 121 -26.22 29.42 -5.78
N ALA A 122 -27.39 29.77 -6.28
CA ALA A 122 -28.52 28.92 -6.62
C ALA A 122 -28.15 27.66 -7.43
N ALA A 123 -28.98 26.63 -7.21
CA ALA A 123 -28.98 25.35 -7.92
C ALA A 123 -28.98 25.48 -9.46
N PRO A 124 -28.39 24.51 -10.19
CA PRO A 124 -28.27 24.57 -11.65
C PRO A 124 -29.56 24.11 -12.35
N LYS A 125 -29.86 24.71 -13.52
CA LYS A 125 -30.81 24.17 -14.50
C LYS A 125 -30.14 23.99 -15.88
N PRO A 126 -30.66 23.09 -16.74
CA PRO A 126 -29.83 22.14 -17.51
C PRO A 126 -29.82 22.35 -19.04
N ALA A 127 -29.07 21.46 -19.71
CA ALA A 127 -29.01 21.13 -21.15
C ALA A 127 -28.04 21.98 -22.00
N HIS A 128 -27.26 21.49 -22.97
CA HIS A 128 -27.36 20.38 -23.95
C HIS A 128 -25.99 19.66 -24.05
N ALA A 129 -25.86 18.32 -24.12
CA ALA A 129 -26.23 17.37 -25.19
C ALA A 129 -25.47 17.54 -26.52
N ALA A 130 -24.37 16.78 -26.68
CA ALA A 130 -24.00 16.13 -27.95
C ALA A 130 -23.14 14.88 -27.66
N LYS A 131 -23.62 13.73 -28.16
CA LYS A 131 -23.20 12.33 -27.95
C LYS A 131 -22.13 11.89 -29.01
N PRO A 132 -21.90 10.58 -29.29
CA PRO A 132 -21.16 9.58 -28.51
C PRO A 132 -20.13 8.80 -29.37
N LYS A 133 -19.19 8.08 -28.76
CA LYS A 133 -18.69 6.82 -29.34
C LYS A 133 -18.69 5.69 -28.30
N ALA A 134 -19.69 4.83 -28.47
CA ALA A 134 -19.85 3.46 -27.96
C ALA A 134 -18.69 2.55 -28.45
N LYS A 135 -18.45 1.31 -28.01
CA LYS A 135 -18.83 0.40 -26.91
C LYS A 135 -18.04 -0.89 -27.21
N LYS A 136 -17.60 -1.64 -26.18
CA LYS A 136 -17.94 -3.07 -25.94
C LYS A 136 -17.13 -3.54 -24.73
N ALA A 137 -17.72 -3.80 -23.57
CA ALA A 137 -18.70 -4.83 -23.18
C ALA A 137 -18.01 -6.06 -22.58
N GLU A 138 -18.16 -6.16 -21.25
CA GLU A 138 -18.44 -7.35 -20.44
C GLU A 138 -18.20 -8.74 -21.04
N THR A 139 -17.52 -9.59 -20.25
CA THR A 139 -18.17 -10.81 -19.78
C THR A 139 -17.72 -11.25 -18.38
N THR A 140 -18.72 -11.67 -17.62
CA THR A 140 -18.78 -12.28 -16.29
C THR A 140 -18.19 -13.70 -16.22
N ALA A 141 -17.47 -14.01 -15.12
CA ALA A 141 -17.45 -15.18 -14.18
C ALA A 141 -17.72 -16.64 -14.69
N PRO A 142 -17.49 -17.76 -13.93
CA PRO A 142 -17.15 -17.91 -12.50
C PRO A 142 -16.24 -19.11 -12.02
N LYS A 143 -15.75 -19.00 -10.76
CA LYS A 143 -15.51 -19.98 -9.65
C LYS A 143 -15.02 -21.45 -9.87
N ALA A 144 -14.05 -21.86 -9.03
CA ALA A 144 -14.09 -23.02 -8.08
C ALA A 144 -12.89 -22.99 -7.10
N LYS A 145 -13.08 -22.92 -5.77
CA LYS A 145 -12.91 -23.97 -4.70
C LYS A 145 -11.50 -24.63 -4.65
N ALA A 146 -10.80 -24.83 -3.53
CA ALA A 146 -11.18 -25.00 -2.13
C ALA A 146 -10.01 -24.79 -1.14
N ALA A 147 -10.39 -24.53 0.12
CA ALA A 147 -9.74 -24.71 1.43
C ALA A 147 -8.29 -25.25 1.54
N ALA A 148 -7.47 -24.54 2.34
CA ALA A 148 -6.78 -25.13 3.51
C ALA A 148 -6.35 -24.04 4.51
N LYS A 149 -6.57 -24.36 5.79
CA LYS A 149 -6.27 -23.63 7.03
C LYS A 149 -4.75 -23.52 7.27
N PRO A 150 -4.18 -22.38 7.72
CA PRO A 150 -2.86 -22.41 8.33
C PRO A 150 -3.01 -22.88 9.78
N ALA A 151 -2.44 -24.05 10.06
CA ALA A 151 -2.11 -24.43 11.42
C ALA A 151 -1.07 -23.45 11.97
N LYS A 152 -1.27 -23.02 13.22
CA LYS A 152 -0.20 -22.44 14.02
C LYS A 152 0.89 -23.49 14.20
N THR A 153 2.13 -23.11 13.89
CA THR A 153 3.33 -23.65 14.51
C THR A 153 4.26 -22.47 14.76
N ASP A 154 4.30 -22.12 16.04
CA ASP A 154 5.39 -21.60 16.85
C ASP A 154 6.49 -20.75 16.20
N ALA A 155 6.67 -19.58 16.82
CA ALA A 155 7.89 -18.81 16.74
C ALA A 155 9.05 -19.60 17.38
N ASP A 156 10.14 -19.76 16.65
CA ASP A 156 11.49 -19.94 17.20
C ASP A 156 12.51 -19.24 16.28
N ALA A 157 13.67 -18.92 16.84
CA ALA A 157 14.71 -18.02 16.35
C ALA A 157 15.46 -18.56 15.10
N PRO A 158 16.37 -17.76 14.49
CA PRO A 158 16.63 -17.78 13.05
C PRO A 158 17.35 -19.04 12.59
N GLN A 159 16.66 -19.86 11.80
CA GLN A 159 17.29 -20.90 11.02
C GLN A 159 18.11 -20.21 9.91
N ALA A 160 19.43 -20.37 9.96
CA ALA A 160 20.30 -20.04 8.85
C ALA A 160 19.84 -20.91 7.66
N GLY A 161 19.09 -20.30 6.75
CA GLY A 161 18.53 -20.97 5.59
C GLY A 161 19.61 -21.67 4.75
N LYS A 162 19.21 -22.59 3.88
CA LYS A 162 20.16 -23.29 3.03
C LYS A 162 20.58 -22.38 1.88
N LYS A 163 21.89 -22.20 1.64
CA LYS A 163 22.36 -21.38 0.51
C LYS A 163 21.88 -21.99 -0.82
N PRO A 164 21.14 -21.24 -1.66
CA PRO A 164 20.68 -21.76 -2.95
C PRO A 164 21.83 -21.99 -3.92
N ARG A 165 21.55 -22.74 -4.99
CA ARG A 165 22.53 -22.99 -6.07
C ARG A 165 22.94 -21.69 -6.75
N THR A 166 24.22 -21.36 -6.67
CA THR A 166 24.84 -20.17 -7.27
C THR A 166 25.71 -20.54 -8.47
N MET A 167 25.87 -19.60 -9.38
CA MET A 167 26.75 -19.71 -10.55
C MET A 167 27.87 -18.67 -10.46
N LYS A 168 29.03 -18.95 -11.06
CA LYS A 168 30.14 -17.97 -11.12
C LYS A 168 30.00 -16.96 -12.25
N ALA A 169 29.21 -17.30 -13.26
CA ALA A 169 28.99 -16.50 -14.46
C ALA A 169 27.64 -16.90 -15.09
N PRO A 170 27.03 -16.01 -15.90
CA PRO A 170 25.83 -16.34 -16.66
C PRO A 170 26.09 -17.47 -17.67
N ARG A 171 25.00 -18.06 -18.19
CA ARG A 171 25.08 -19.08 -19.25
C ARG A 171 25.53 -18.41 -20.55
N LYS A 172 25.94 -19.22 -21.54
CA LYS A 172 26.36 -18.71 -22.87
C LYS A 172 25.31 -17.84 -23.57
N ALA A 173 24.04 -18.02 -23.24
CA ALA A 173 22.93 -17.23 -23.75
C ALA A 173 22.82 -15.81 -23.15
N GLY A 174 23.67 -15.46 -22.18
CA GLY A 174 23.59 -14.20 -21.43
C GLY A 174 22.95 -14.39 -20.06
N ALA A 175 22.80 -13.30 -19.31
CA ALA A 175 22.02 -13.25 -18.06
C ALA A 175 20.59 -12.79 -18.39
N ASP A 176 19.62 -13.24 -17.59
CA ASP A 176 18.27 -12.71 -17.64
C ASP A 176 18.24 -11.31 -17.02
N ASP A 177 17.31 -10.46 -17.48
CA ASP A 177 17.08 -9.13 -16.90
C ASP A 177 16.26 -9.26 -15.62
N LEU A 178 16.93 -9.45 -14.49
CA LEU A 178 16.24 -9.69 -13.21
C LEU A 178 15.37 -8.50 -12.78
N LYS A 179 15.57 -7.31 -13.36
CA LYS A 179 14.72 -6.13 -13.14
C LYS A 179 13.27 -6.34 -13.58
N MET A 180 13.00 -7.37 -14.40
CA MET A 180 11.64 -7.75 -14.77
C MET A 180 10.84 -8.33 -13.59
N ILE A 181 11.48 -8.68 -12.48
CA ILE A 181 10.81 -9.05 -11.23
C ILE A 181 10.51 -7.77 -10.44
N LYS A 182 9.25 -7.55 -10.10
CA LYS A 182 8.81 -6.44 -9.25
C LYS A 182 9.55 -6.47 -7.92
N GLY A 183 10.19 -5.35 -7.58
CA GLY A 183 11.01 -5.22 -6.37
C GLY A 183 12.51 -5.41 -6.60
N VAL A 184 12.94 -5.92 -7.76
CA VAL A 184 14.35 -5.99 -8.16
C VAL A 184 14.71 -4.74 -8.98
N GLY A 185 15.35 -3.76 -8.35
CA GLY A 185 15.91 -2.60 -9.05
C GLY A 185 17.35 -2.83 -9.56
N PRO A 186 17.92 -1.88 -10.32
CA PRO A 186 19.28 -2.01 -10.88
C PRO A 186 20.38 -2.29 -9.83
N LYS A 187 20.23 -1.79 -8.61
CA LYS A 187 21.17 -2.09 -7.50
C LYS A 187 21.03 -3.52 -6.98
N LEU A 188 19.78 -4.02 -6.88
CA LEU A 188 19.50 -5.38 -6.42
C LEU A 188 19.91 -6.43 -7.45
N GLU A 189 19.70 -6.16 -8.74
CA GLU A 189 20.19 -7.04 -9.80
C GLU A 189 21.72 -7.19 -9.75
N LYS A 190 22.47 -6.09 -9.57
CA LYS A 190 23.93 -6.15 -9.40
C LYS A 190 24.34 -6.99 -8.19
N LEU A 191 23.62 -6.85 -7.08
CA LEU A 191 23.85 -7.64 -5.87
C LEU A 191 23.56 -9.13 -6.11
N LEU A 192 22.44 -9.47 -6.76
CA LEU A 192 22.07 -10.83 -7.11
C LEU A 192 23.10 -11.49 -8.04
N ASN A 193 23.55 -10.76 -9.06
CA ASN A 193 24.60 -11.20 -9.97
C ASN A 193 25.92 -11.45 -9.21
N THR A 194 26.25 -10.62 -8.23
CA THR A 194 27.43 -10.80 -7.37
C THR A 194 27.30 -12.05 -6.49
N LEU A 195 26.10 -12.34 -6.00
CA LEU A 195 25.79 -13.55 -5.23
C LEU A 195 25.74 -14.82 -6.11
N GLY A 196 25.71 -14.67 -7.43
CA GLY A 196 25.73 -15.76 -8.40
C GLY A 196 24.36 -16.17 -8.94
N PHE A 197 23.36 -15.30 -8.85
CA PHE A 197 22.03 -15.46 -9.44
C PHE A 197 21.92 -14.58 -10.67
N PHE A 198 21.75 -15.21 -11.84
CA PHE A 198 21.73 -14.54 -13.13
C PHE A 198 20.48 -14.87 -13.96
N HIS A 199 19.66 -15.83 -13.53
CA HIS A 199 18.54 -16.36 -14.33
C HIS A 199 17.25 -16.50 -13.52
N PHE A 200 16.11 -16.30 -14.18
CA PHE A 200 14.79 -16.51 -13.59
C PHE A 200 14.59 -17.96 -13.13
N ASP A 201 15.15 -18.94 -13.86
CA ASP A 201 15.01 -20.34 -13.51
C ASP A 201 15.78 -20.76 -12.24
N GLN A 202 16.76 -19.96 -11.80
CA GLN A 202 17.41 -20.17 -10.51
C GLN A 202 16.48 -19.73 -9.38
N ILE A 203 15.91 -18.53 -9.52
CA ILE A 203 15.03 -17.90 -8.51
C ILE A 203 13.72 -18.69 -8.39
N SER A 204 13.17 -19.16 -9.51
CA SER A 204 11.90 -19.90 -9.55
C SER A 204 11.95 -21.26 -8.83
N LYS A 205 13.16 -21.78 -8.58
CA LYS A 205 13.41 -23.08 -7.94
C LYS A 205 13.80 -22.98 -6.47
N TRP A 206 13.88 -21.77 -5.90
CA TRP A 206 14.18 -21.62 -4.48
C TRP A 206 13.11 -22.29 -3.61
N SER A 207 13.56 -23.09 -2.65
CA SER A 207 12.71 -23.55 -1.55
C SER A 207 12.53 -22.44 -0.50
N ASP A 208 11.62 -22.62 0.45
CA ASP A 208 11.38 -21.65 1.53
C ASP A 208 12.66 -21.39 2.35
N ASP A 209 13.45 -22.43 2.64
CA ASP A 209 14.75 -22.30 3.31
C ASP A 209 15.78 -21.51 2.49
N GLU A 210 15.76 -21.68 1.16
CA GLU A 210 16.65 -21.00 0.23
C GLU A 210 16.25 -19.52 0.08
N LEU A 211 14.94 -19.25 0.03
CA LEU A 211 14.38 -17.90 0.03
C LEU A 211 14.73 -17.15 1.33
N ALA A 212 14.58 -17.81 2.48
CA ALA A 212 14.95 -17.25 3.79
C ALA A 212 16.46 -16.94 3.87
N TRP A 213 17.31 -17.81 3.31
CA TRP A 213 18.73 -17.53 3.20
C TRP A 213 18.99 -16.29 2.33
N VAL A 214 18.38 -16.20 1.15
CA VAL A 214 18.55 -15.04 0.26
C VAL A 214 18.11 -13.77 0.97
N ASP A 215 16.96 -13.77 1.63
CA ASP A 215 16.46 -12.61 2.37
C ASP A 215 17.40 -12.14 3.47
N GLN A 216 18.18 -13.03 4.10
CA GLN A 216 19.17 -12.63 5.10
C GLN A 216 20.48 -12.11 4.47
N ASN A 217 20.80 -12.56 3.25
CA ASN A 217 22.05 -12.24 2.53
C ASN A 217 21.90 -11.08 1.52
N LEU A 218 20.70 -10.50 1.39
CA LEU A 218 20.49 -9.25 0.69
C LEU A 218 20.90 -8.06 1.58
N GLU A 219 22.17 -7.66 1.50
CA GLU A 219 22.71 -6.52 2.25
C GLU A 219 21.89 -5.24 2.01
N GLY A 220 21.33 -4.66 3.08
CA GLY A 220 20.48 -3.46 3.01
C GLY A 220 19.06 -3.67 2.48
N PHE A 221 18.71 -4.88 2.06
CA PHE A 221 17.43 -5.21 1.42
C PHE A 221 16.81 -6.50 1.97
N LYS A 222 17.01 -6.75 3.27
CA LYS A 222 16.56 -7.98 3.92
C LYS A 222 15.03 -8.14 3.83
N GLY A 223 14.58 -9.35 3.54
CA GLY A 223 13.14 -9.68 3.46
C GLY A 223 12.43 -9.25 2.18
N ARG A 224 13.14 -8.70 1.19
CA ARG A 224 12.53 -8.26 -0.09
C ARG A 224 12.07 -9.43 -0.95
N ALA A 225 12.84 -10.52 -0.99
CA ALA A 225 12.57 -11.62 -1.91
C ALA A 225 11.28 -12.37 -1.55
N SER A 226 11.01 -12.58 -0.27
CA SER A 226 9.73 -13.12 0.21
C SER A 226 8.58 -12.12 0.10
N ARG A 227 8.77 -10.88 0.58
CA ARG A 227 7.72 -9.85 0.59
C ARG A 227 7.21 -9.52 -0.81
N ASP A 228 8.11 -9.43 -1.78
CA ASP A 228 7.76 -9.10 -3.16
C ASP A 228 7.53 -10.37 -4.01
N GLU A 229 7.38 -11.55 -3.40
CA GLU A 229 7.03 -12.82 -4.07
C GLU A 229 7.91 -13.18 -5.27
N TRP A 230 9.23 -13.00 -5.17
CA TRP A 230 10.15 -13.15 -6.31
C TRP A 230 10.12 -14.54 -6.95
N VAL A 231 9.96 -15.59 -6.13
CA VAL A 231 9.89 -16.97 -6.63
C VAL A 231 8.68 -17.18 -7.53
N ALA A 232 7.52 -16.61 -7.18
CA ALA A 232 6.31 -16.72 -7.98
C ALA A 232 6.43 -15.97 -9.31
N GLN A 233 6.95 -14.75 -9.28
CA GLN A 233 7.17 -13.95 -10.49
C GLN A 233 8.22 -14.59 -11.41
N ALA A 234 9.32 -15.09 -10.85
CA ALA A 234 10.37 -15.76 -11.60
C ALA A 234 9.88 -17.06 -12.27
N LYS A 235 8.89 -17.77 -11.70
CA LYS A 235 8.27 -18.93 -12.35
C LYS A 235 7.57 -18.53 -13.66
N ILE A 236 6.83 -17.42 -13.65
CA ILE A 236 6.12 -16.90 -14.83
C ILE A 236 7.13 -16.42 -15.87
N LEU A 237 8.14 -15.65 -15.46
CA LEU A 237 9.17 -15.16 -16.37
C LEU A 237 10.03 -16.30 -16.96
N ALA A 238 10.29 -17.35 -16.19
CA ALA A 238 11.02 -18.53 -16.66
C ALA A 238 10.21 -19.39 -17.66
N SER A 239 8.87 -19.32 -17.66
CA SER A 239 8.04 -19.95 -18.71
C SER A 239 7.98 -19.14 -20.00
N GLY A 240 8.58 -17.93 -20.02
CA GLY A 240 8.54 -17.00 -21.14
C GLY A 240 7.28 -16.12 -21.17
N GLU A 241 6.44 -16.22 -20.14
CA GLU A 241 5.27 -15.36 -19.96
C GLU A 241 5.69 -14.03 -19.34
N MET A 242 5.02 -12.94 -19.73
CA MET A 242 5.25 -11.62 -19.15
C MET A 242 4.10 -11.26 -18.22
N ILE A 243 4.45 -10.72 -17.07
CA ILE A 243 3.51 -10.02 -16.19
C ILE A 243 3.38 -8.56 -16.66
N GLU A 244 2.34 -7.90 -16.18
CA GLU A 244 1.99 -6.51 -16.46
C GLU A 244 3.17 -5.58 -16.09
N PHE A 245 3.83 -5.87 -14.97
CA PHE A 245 5.03 -5.16 -14.54
C PHE A 245 6.20 -5.35 -15.51
N SER A 246 6.53 -6.59 -15.89
CA SER A 246 7.67 -6.85 -16.80
C SER A 246 7.43 -6.30 -18.20
N SER A 247 6.17 -6.24 -18.63
CA SER A 247 5.76 -5.58 -19.87
C SER A 247 6.06 -4.07 -19.86
N ARG A 248 5.93 -3.41 -18.71
CA ARG A 248 6.27 -1.98 -18.54
C ARG A 248 7.77 -1.75 -18.49
N VAL A 249 8.52 -2.62 -17.79
CA VAL A 249 9.99 -2.59 -17.78
C VAL A 249 10.55 -2.72 -19.20
N LYS A 250 10.02 -3.65 -20.00
CA LYS A 250 10.44 -3.83 -21.40
C LYS A 250 10.16 -2.61 -22.29
N LYS A 251 9.14 -1.80 -21.95
CA LYS A 251 8.82 -0.55 -22.65
C LYS A 251 9.69 0.63 -22.20
N GLY A 252 10.51 0.47 -21.16
CA GLY A 252 11.28 1.55 -20.56
C GLY A 252 10.44 2.49 -19.69
N ASP A 253 9.23 2.08 -19.31
CA ASP A 253 8.32 2.88 -18.48
C ASP A 253 8.66 2.79 -16.98
N VAL A 254 9.66 1.99 -16.61
CA VAL A 254 10.04 1.67 -15.23
C VAL A 254 11.57 1.58 -15.14
N TYR A 255 12.14 2.47 -14.31
CA TYR A 255 13.57 2.76 -14.09
C TYR A 255 14.29 3.61 -15.14
#